data_AF-A0A3P6DVT6-F1
#
_entry.id   AF-A0A3P6DVT6-F1
#
_cell.length_a   1.000
_cell.length_b   1.000
_cell.length_c   1.000
_cell.angle_alpha   90.00
_cell.angle_beta   90.00
_cell.angle_gamma   90.00
#
_symmetry.space_group_name_H-M   'P 1'
#
loop_
_entity.id
_entity.type
_entity.pdbx_description
1 polymer ?
#
loop_
_entity_poly.entity_id
_entity_poly.type
_entity_poly.pdbx_seq_one_letter_code
_entity_poly.pdbx_strand_id
1 'polypeptide(L)'
;MNVLSCSINTLIKKGLYEISGVEVGQHFYWQIGGSKSMRKSLLLLGVVIAILLGSAALAVRNPQTIPTGGQNFFEFVLEFIRDVSQTQIGEEYGPWVPFYWNPFFFIFCF
;
A
#
# COMPACT_ATOMS: atom_id res chain seq x y z
N MET A 1 20.11 0.34 44.43
CA MET A 1 19.99 0.10 42.97
C MET A 1 19.09 1.15 42.27
N ASN A 2 18.99 2.39 42.75
CA ASN A 2 17.88 3.27 42.35
C ASN A 2 18.27 4.38 41.34
N VAL A 3 19.56 4.71 41.24
CA VAL A 3 20.05 5.83 40.41
C VAL A 3 20.00 5.51 38.91
N LEU A 4 20.40 4.29 38.52
CA LEU A 4 20.32 3.82 37.13
C LEU A 4 18.87 3.77 36.62
N SER A 5 17.94 3.26 37.43
CA SER A 5 16.50 3.23 37.07
C SER A 5 15.93 4.64 36.87
N CYS A 6 16.30 5.60 37.72
CA CYS A 6 15.91 7.00 37.56
C CYS A 6 16.43 7.61 36.24
N SER A 7 17.70 7.38 35.90
CA SER A 7 18.29 7.86 34.65
C SER A 7 17.64 7.24 33.41
N ILE A 8 17.36 5.93 33.44
CA ILE A 8 16.64 5.21 32.37
C ILE A 8 15.22 5.77 32.20
N ASN A 9 14.47 5.95 33.29
CA ASN A 9 13.11 6.53 33.23
C ASN A 9 13.11 7.98 32.70
N THR A 10 14.16 8.75 32.97
CA THR A 10 14.32 10.12 32.46
C THR A 10 14.66 10.15 30.97
N LEU A 11 15.50 9.22 30.50
CA LEU A 11 15.78 9.00 29.07
C LEU A 11 14.53 8.54 28.30
N ILE A 12 13.79 7.57 28.85
CA ILE A 12 12.54 7.08 28.25
C ILE A 12 11.50 8.19 28.20
N LYS A 13 11.33 8.98 29.27
CA LYS A 13 10.46 10.17 29.24
C LYS A 13 10.88 11.17 28.17
N LYS A 14 12.17 11.51 28.05
CA LYS A 14 12.65 12.42 27.01
C LYS A 14 12.33 11.90 25.59
N GLY A 15 12.61 10.63 25.32
CA GLY A 15 12.26 10.02 24.03
C GLY A 15 10.75 10.07 23.75
N LEU A 16 9.91 9.76 24.74
CA LEU A 16 8.45 9.85 24.61
C LEU A 16 7.96 11.30 24.38
N TYR A 17 8.60 12.31 24.98
CA TYR A 17 8.27 13.72 24.73
C TYR A 17 8.64 14.17 23.31
N GLU A 18 9.77 13.71 22.75
CA GLU A 18 10.11 14.02 21.35
C GLU A 18 9.18 13.34 20.35
N ILE A 19 8.72 12.10 20.63
CA ILE A 19 7.70 11.42 19.83
C ILE A 19 6.34 12.13 19.94
N SER A 20 5.98 12.62 21.14
CA SER A 20 4.77 13.42 21.38
C SER A 20 4.82 14.80 20.72
N GLY A 21 6.00 15.29 20.34
CA GLY A 21 6.20 16.55 19.63
C GLY A 21 6.11 16.44 18.10
N VAL A 22 5.71 15.27 17.55
CA VAL A 22 5.57 15.10 16.10
C VAL A 22 4.33 15.86 15.60
N GLU A 23 4.55 17.10 15.14
CA GLU A 23 3.49 18.01 14.73
C GLU A 23 2.60 17.40 13.62
N VAL A 24 1.29 17.56 13.78
CA VAL A 24 0.25 17.14 12.81
C VAL A 24 0.27 18.08 11.60
N GLY A 25 1.35 17.99 10.82
CA GLY A 25 1.66 18.89 9.71
C GLY A 25 2.96 18.58 8.95
N GLN A 26 3.70 17.53 9.30
CA GLN A 26 4.97 17.18 8.62
C GLN A 26 4.79 16.68 7.17
N HIS A 27 4.77 17.62 6.23
CA HIS A 27 5.15 17.35 4.84
C HIS A 27 6.66 17.11 4.75
N PHE A 28 7.07 15.84 4.64
CA PHE A 28 8.47 15.49 4.34
C PHE A 28 8.89 15.93 2.92
N TYR A 29 10.09 16.50 2.81
CA TYR A 29 10.80 16.81 1.57
C TYR A 29 12.27 16.36 1.73
N TRP A 30 13.03 15.90 0.74
CA TRP A 30 12.77 15.68 -0.69
C TRP A 30 13.46 16.76 -1.55
N GLN A 31 14.41 17.53 -0.99
CA GLN A 31 15.35 18.36 -1.75
C GLN A 31 16.33 17.52 -2.58
N ILE A 32 15.92 17.15 -3.79
CA ILE A 32 16.80 16.68 -4.86
C ILE A 32 16.88 17.86 -5.85
N GLY A 33 18.09 18.32 -6.18
CA GLY A 33 18.29 19.37 -7.17
C GLY A 33 17.66 20.73 -6.84
N GLY A 34 17.45 21.07 -5.56
CA GLY A 34 16.93 22.37 -5.13
C GLY A 34 15.40 22.53 -5.22
N SER A 35 14.66 21.52 -5.69
CA SER A 35 13.19 21.58 -5.76
C SER A 35 12.54 20.82 -4.60
N LYS A 36 11.51 21.41 -3.97
CA LYS A 36 10.92 20.94 -2.70
C LYS A 36 9.81 19.89 -2.94
N SER A 37 10.14 18.75 -3.55
CA SER A 37 9.15 17.72 -3.93
C SER A 37 8.50 17.01 -2.73
N MET A 38 7.17 16.78 -2.82
CA MET A 38 6.39 16.05 -1.81
C MET A 38 6.83 14.57 -1.73
N ARG A 39 7.68 14.25 -0.77
CA ARG A 39 8.26 12.91 -0.61
C ARG A 39 7.26 11.90 -0.02
N LYS A 40 6.36 12.33 0.87
CA LYS A 40 5.44 11.42 1.60
C LYS A 40 4.50 10.63 0.66
N SER A 41 3.93 11.29 -0.35
CA SER A 41 3.03 10.64 -1.32
C SER A 41 3.77 9.61 -2.18
N LEU A 42 4.96 9.95 -2.70
CA LEU A 42 5.76 9.05 -3.53
C LEU A 42 6.22 7.79 -2.78
N LEU A 43 6.60 7.92 -1.50
CA LEU A 43 6.96 6.78 -0.66
C LEU A 43 5.76 5.87 -0.38
N LEU A 44 4.61 6.45 -0.04
CA LEU A 44 3.38 5.68 0.22
C LEU A 44 2.92 4.93 -1.04
N LEU A 45 2.91 5.61 -2.20
CA LEU A 45 2.66 5.01 -3.52
C LEU A 45 3.62 3.84 -3.80
N GLY A 46 4.92 4.01 -3.56
CA GLY A 46 5.92 2.96 -3.75
C GLY A 46 5.68 1.72 -2.86
N VAL A 47 5.26 1.91 -1.61
CA VAL A 47 4.90 0.81 -0.70
C VAL A 47 3.64 0.08 -1.16
N VAL A 48 2.59 0.81 -1.55
CA VAL A 48 1.34 0.21 -2.07
C VAL A 48 1.61 -0.60 -3.34
N ILE A 49 2.39 -0.07 -4.29
CA ILE A 49 2.80 -0.78 -5.50
C ILE A 49 3.60 -2.06 -5.15
N ALA A 50 4.54 -1.99 -4.20
CA ALA A 50 5.34 -3.14 -3.79
C ALA A 50 4.49 -4.26 -3.16
N ILE A 51 3.49 -3.91 -2.34
CA ILE A 51 2.54 -4.86 -1.74
C ILE A 51 1.65 -5.50 -2.81
N LEU A 52 1.13 -4.71 -3.76
CA LEU A 52 0.29 -5.20 -4.85
C LEU A 52 1.05 -6.14 -5.79
N LEU A 53 2.24 -5.74 -6.26
CA LEU A 53 3.08 -6.59 -7.11
C LEU A 53 3.55 -7.85 -6.37
N GLY A 54 3.91 -7.73 -5.08
CA GLY A 54 4.32 -8.87 -4.26
C GLY A 54 3.20 -9.89 -4.06
N SER A 55 2.00 -9.43 -3.70
CA SER A 55 0.83 -10.30 -3.48
C SER A 55 0.33 -10.95 -4.78
N ALA A 56 0.25 -10.20 -5.88
CA ALA A 56 -0.10 -10.74 -7.20
C ALA A 56 0.93 -11.78 -7.68
N ALA A 57 2.24 -11.50 -7.54
CA ALA A 57 3.29 -12.46 -7.89
C ALA A 57 3.27 -13.74 -7.03
N LEU A 58 2.83 -13.65 -5.77
CA LEU A 58 2.63 -14.82 -4.91
C LEU A 58 1.38 -15.63 -5.33
N ALA A 59 0.29 -14.97 -5.73
CA ALA A 59 -0.92 -15.64 -6.18
C ALA A 59 -0.76 -16.36 -7.52
N VAL A 60 -0.04 -15.76 -8.47
CA VAL A 60 0.17 -16.30 -9.84
C VAL A 60 1.30 -17.34 -9.90
N ARG A 61 2.02 -17.58 -8.79
CA ARG A 61 3.22 -18.45 -8.77
C ARG A 61 2.96 -19.94 -8.97
N ASN A 62 1.81 -20.45 -8.53
CA ASN A 62 1.43 -21.88 -8.64
C ASN A 62 -0.09 -22.03 -8.84
N PRO A 63 -0.65 -21.58 -9.99
CA PRO A 63 -2.09 -21.65 -10.22
C PRO A 63 -2.57 -23.10 -10.21
N GLN A 64 -3.57 -23.40 -9.37
CA GLN A 64 -4.26 -24.68 -9.34
C GLN A 64 -5.57 -24.58 -10.14
N THR A 65 -6.00 -25.65 -10.79
CA THR A 65 -7.29 -25.69 -11.52
C THR A 65 -8.50 -25.54 -10.60
N ILE A 66 -8.35 -25.96 -9.33
CA ILE A 66 -9.30 -25.66 -8.26
C ILE A 66 -8.63 -24.58 -7.40
N PRO A 67 -9.12 -23.33 -7.39
CA PRO A 67 -8.45 -22.24 -6.68
C PRO A 67 -8.48 -22.47 -5.17
N THR A 68 -7.35 -22.23 -4.51
CA THR A 68 -7.21 -22.38 -3.06
C THR A 68 -6.53 -21.16 -2.44
N GLY A 69 -6.91 -20.82 -1.20
CA GLY A 69 -6.33 -19.71 -0.46
C GLY A 69 -6.39 -18.38 -1.21
N GLY A 70 -5.23 -17.74 -1.40
CA GLY A 70 -5.12 -16.44 -2.05
C GLY A 70 -5.54 -16.42 -3.53
N GLN A 71 -5.42 -17.55 -4.25
CA GLN A 71 -5.83 -17.62 -5.65
C GLN A 71 -7.34 -17.35 -5.80
N ASN A 72 -8.16 -17.89 -4.90
CA ASN A 72 -9.61 -17.67 -4.87
C ASN A 72 -9.97 -16.17 -4.73
N PHE A 73 -9.24 -15.43 -3.88
CA PHE A 73 -9.46 -13.99 -3.73
C PHE A 73 -9.12 -13.21 -5.01
N PHE A 74 -7.97 -13.49 -5.63
CA PHE A 74 -7.56 -12.81 -6.85
C PHE A 74 -8.46 -13.18 -8.06
N GLU A 75 -8.93 -14.42 -8.15
CA GLU A 75 -9.90 -14.84 -9.18
C GLU A 75 -11.27 -14.17 -8.98
N PHE A 76 -11.79 -14.14 -7.75
CA PHE A 76 -13.03 -13.41 -7.44
C PHE A 76 -12.94 -11.93 -7.82
N VAL A 77 -11.81 -11.26 -7.54
CA VAL A 77 -11.62 -9.86 -7.92
C VAL A 77 -11.45 -9.69 -9.44
N LEU A 78 -10.78 -10.62 -10.13
CA LEU A 78 -10.73 -10.64 -11.60
C LEU A 78 -12.12 -10.77 -12.21
N GLU A 79 -12.95 -11.66 -11.69
CA GLU A 79 -14.31 -11.89 -12.17
C GLU A 79 -15.22 -10.68 -11.91
N PHE A 80 -15.13 -10.06 -10.72
CA PHE A 80 -15.83 -8.80 -10.41
C PHE A 80 -15.44 -7.67 -11.39
N ILE A 81 -14.14 -7.46 -11.63
CA ILE A 81 -13.66 -6.42 -12.55
C ILE A 81 -14.07 -6.74 -13.99
N ARG A 82 -14.14 -8.03 -14.36
CA ARG A 82 -14.63 -8.48 -15.66
C ARG A 82 -16.11 -8.16 -15.85
N ASP A 83 -16.95 -8.46 -14.87
CA ASP A 83 -18.39 -8.18 -14.89
C ASP A 83 -18.69 -6.67 -14.95
N VAL A 84 -17.96 -5.87 -14.16
CA VAL A 84 -18.00 -4.40 -14.25
C VAL A 84 -17.58 -3.92 -15.64
N SER A 85 -16.47 -4.42 -16.18
CA SER A 85 -15.99 -4.04 -17.52
C SER A 85 -17.00 -4.40 -18.61
N GLN A 86 -17.58 -5.60 -18.55
CA GLN A 86 -18.61 -6.08 -19.47
C GLN A 86 -19.90 -5.26 -19.39
N THR A 87 -20.33 -4.89 -18.18
CA THR A 87 -21.52 -4.06 -17.97
C THR A 87 -21.34 -2.62 -18.46
N GLN A 88 -20.14 -2.05 -18.33
CA GLN A 88 -19.87 -0.66 -18.71
C GLN A 88 -19.46 -0.47 -20.19
N ILE A 89 -18.82 -1.48 -20.81
CA ILE A 89 -18.30 -1.37 -22.19
C ILE A 89 -19.08 -2.23 -23.20
N GLY A 90 -19.75 -3.30 -22.76
CA GLY A 90 -20.33 -4.29 -23.67
C GLY A 90 -19.30 -5.29 -24.18
N GLU A 91 -19.56 -5.93 -25.33
CA GLU A 91 -18.81 -7.12 -25.78
C GLU A 91 -17.30 -6.90 -25.99
N GLU A 92 -16.87 -5.68 -26.30
CA GLU A 92 -15.45 -5.33 -26.50
C GLU A 92 -14.67 -5.08 -25.19
N TYR A 93 -15.20 -5.48 -24.02
CA TYR A 93 -14.58 -5.19 -22.71
C TYR A 93 -13.18 -5.80 -22.49
N GLY A 94 -12.81 -6.86 -23.23
CA GLY A 94 -11.62 -7.67 -22.97
C GLY A 94 -10.31 -6.89 -22.82
N PRO A 95 -9.93 -6.01 -23.78
CA PRO A 95 -8.73 -5.17 -23.69
C PRO A 95 -8.75 -4.14 -22.54
N TRP A 96 -9.93 -3.83 -21.98
CA TRP A 96 -10.11 -2.81 -20.96
C TRP A 96 -10.07 -3.35 -19.52
N VAL A 97 -10.15 -4.67 -19.32
CA VAL A 97 -10.04 -5.29 -17.99
C VAL A 97 -8.77 -4.83 -17.22
N PRO A 98 -7.56 -4.75 -17.83
CA PRO A 98 -6.37 -4.24 -17.15
C PRO A 98 -6.46 -2.75 -16.76
N PHE A 99 -7.26 -1.96 -17.49
CA PHE A 99 -7.45 -0.54 -17.21
C PHE A 99 -8.29 -0.30 -15.96
N TYR A 100 -9.30 -1.15 -15.69
CA TYR A 100 -10.07 -1.11 -14.44
C TYR A 100 -9.34 -1.79 -13.27
N TRP A 101 -8.49 -2.78 -13.55
CA TRP A 101 -7.69 -3.49 -12.55
C TRP A 101 -6.80 -2.56 -11.71
N ASN A 102 -5.95 -1.78 -12.37
CA ASN A 102 -4.95 -0.96 -11.69
C ASN A 102 -5.54 0.10 -10.72
N PRO A 103 -6.56 0.93 -11.10
CA PRO A 103 -7.17 1.89 -10.19
C PRO A 103 -8.02 1.23 -9.10
N PHE A 104 -8.68 0.10 -9.37
CA PHE A 104 -9.47 -0.62 -8.36
C PHE A 104 -8.62 -0.96 -7.13
N PHE A 105 -7.49 -1.64 -7.35
CA PHE A 105 -6.57 -2.01 -6.28
C PHE A 105 -5.89 -0.81 -5.64
N PHE A 106 -5.55 0.22 -6.42
CA PHE A 106 -4.93 1.42 -5.88
C PHE A 106 -5.85 2.19 -4.92
N ILE A 107 -7.15 2.24 -5.21
CA ILE A 107 -8.15 2.91 -4.36
C ILE A 107 -8.56 2.03 -3.16
N PHE A 108 -8.67 0.71 -3.31
CA PHE A 108 -9.06 -0.18 -2.20
C PHE A 108 -7.93 -0.45 -1.18
N CYS A 109 -6.67 -0.25 -1.57
CA CYS A 109 -5.50 -0.56 -0.73
C CYS A 109 -4.84 0.71 -0.13
N PHE A 110 -5.45 1.88 -0.31
CA PHE A 110 -4.99 3.19 0.16
C PHE A 110 -5.95 3.79 1.19
#